data_AF-A0A7S2PNB9-F1
#
_entry.id   AF-A0A7S2PNB9-F1
#
_cell.length_a   1.000
_cell.length_b   1.000
_cell.length_c   1.000
_cell.angle_alpha   90.00
_cell.angle_beta   90.00
_cell.angle_gamma   90.00
#
_symmetry.space_group_name_H-M   'P 1'
#
loop_
_entity.id
_entity.type
_entity.pdbx_description
1 polymer ?
#
loop_
_entity_poly.entity_id
_entity_poly.type
_entity_poly.pdbx_seq_one_letter_code
_entity_poly.pdbx_strand_id
1 'polypeptide(L)'
;GAARPAMVLPPIGDIGGGAALPVGPPPPELQPRFRVIRACLITLTSSLLVKLLSFWVLLPSALADQVLSSLTSIFLTIIGIFLLKDDALFAPAYTCMVRTFCVSCADQCPGGVTCLCTWFFCCTITAFFNLLPFRDSDIFVIVTFVKILVDPSAQPDLKWWPQVRSVQWYIGCIVFTLSSILALLAQVMGAYQGYKGVQQHSVMGAMEDIERLDGPG
;
A
#
# COMPACT_ATOMS: atom_id res chain seq x y z
N GLY A 1 -19.99 -15.97 33.95
CA GLY A 1 -19.38 -14.73 33.42
C GLY A 1 -18.27 -15.13 32.49
N ALA A 2 -18.42 -14.89 31.19
CA ALA A 2 -17.40 -15.25 30.20
C ALA A 2 -16.23 -14.27 30.32
N ALA A 3 -15.08 -14.77 30.79
CA ALA A 3 -13.84 -14.01 30.76
C ALA A 3 -13.50 -13.72 29.30
N ARG A 4 -13.43 -12.43 28.93
CA ARG A 4 -12.89 -12.05 27.63
C ARG A 4 -11.42 -12.48 27.61
N PRO A 5 -10.97 -13.25 26.61
CA PRO A 5 -9.57 -13.57 26.50
C PRO A 5 -8.80 -12.25 26.36
N ALA A 6 -7.93 -11.99 27.34
CA ALA A 6 -7.03 -10.86 27.27
C ALA A 6 -6.12 -11.09 26.06
N MET A 7 -6.24 -10.23 25.06
CA MET A 7 -5.36 -10.22 23.90
C MET A 7 -3.97 -9.80 24.38
N VAL A 8 -3.13 -10.77 24.70
CA VAL A 8 -1.72 -10.55 24.97
C VAL A 8 -1.08 -10.28 23.61
N LEU A 9 -0.81 -9.00 23.33
CA LEU A 9 0.09 -8.66 22.24
C LEU A 9 1.46 -9.23 22.60
N PRO A 10 2.04 -10.13 21.78
CA PRO A 10 3.39 -10.61 22.03
C PRO A 10 4.33 -9.40 22.11
N PRO A 11 5.34 -9.45 23.00
CA PRO A 11 6.25 -8.33 23.20
C PRO A 11 6.87 -7.90 21.87
N ILE A 12 6.76 -6.61 21.58
CA ILE A 12 7.29 -5.88 20.42
C ILE A 12 8.86 -5.92 20.40
N GLY A 13 9.49 -6.65 21.32
CA GLY A 13 10.95 -6.84 21.35
C GLY A 13 11.47 -7.88 20.36
N ASP A 14 10.61 -8.76 19.84
CA ASP A 14 11.00 -9.87 18.95
C ASP A 14 10.26 -9.83 17.60
N ILE A 15 10.09 -8.63 17.05
CA ILE A 15 9.36 -8.37 15.78
C ILE A 15 9.99 -9.10 14.58
N GLY A 16 11.21 -9.64 14.71
CA GLY A 16 11.86 -10.48 13.70
C GLY A 16 11.94 -11.98 14.03
N GLY A 17 11.56 -12.40 15.25
CA GLY A 17 11.77 -13.76 15.76
C GLY A 17 10.50 -14.60 15.90
N GLY A 18 9.33 -14.08 15.50
CA GLY A 18 8.11 -14.88 15.41
C GLY A 18 8.34 -16.10 14.53
N ALA A 19 8.02 -17.29 15.06
CA ALA A 19 8.19 -18.57 14.38
C ALA A 19 7.93 -18.43 12.88
N ALA A 20 8.95 -18.75 12.07
CA ALA A 20 8.90 -18.57 10.63
C ALA A 20 7.57 -19.13 10.11
N LEU A 21 6.73 -18.24 9.57
CA LEU A 21 5.43 -18.66 9.08
C LEU A 21 5.66 -19.73 8.01
N PRO A 22 4.92 -20.84 8.06
CA PRO A 22 5.08 -21.90 7.08
C PRO A 22 4.92 -21.29 5.68
N VAL A 23 5.94 -21.51 4.84
CA VAL A 23 5.94 -21.05 3.46
C VAL A 23 4.89 -21.86 2.71
N GLY A 24 3.73 -21.26 2.48
CA GLY A 24 2.60 -21.94 1.84
C GLY A 24 1.53 -20.96 1.37
N PRO A 25 0.57 -21.45 0.57
CA PRO A 25 -0.57 -20.64 0.16
C PRO A 25 -1.34 -20.13 1.40
N PRO A 26 -1.95 -18.94 1.32
CA PRO A 26 -2.69 -18.39 2.45
C PRO A 26 -3.81 -19.35 2.88
N PRO A 27 -4.00 -19.58 4.19
CA PRO A 27 -5.04 -20.47 4.69
C PRO A 27 -6.43 -19.98 4.22
N PRO A 28 -7.39 -20.89 4.02
CA PRO A 28 -8.68 -20.59 3.40
C PRO A 28 -9.46 -19.49 4.13
N GLU A 29 -9.27 -19.34 5.44
CA GLU A 29 -9.87 -18.32 6.29
C GLU A 29 -9.39 -16.90 5.95
N LEU A 30 -8.16 -16.76 5.44
CA LEU A 30 -7.56 -15.47 5.06
C LEU A 30 -7.84 -15.09 3.60
N GLN A 31 -8.23 -16.03 2.74
CA GLN A 31 -8.52 -15.77 1.32
C GLN A 31 -9.45 -14.57 1.04
N PRO A 32 -10.59 -14.37 1.74
CA PRO A 32 -11.46 -13.22 1.44
C PRO A 32 -10.75 -11.88 1.66
N ARG A 33 -9.81 -11.81 2.60
CA ARG A 33 -9.03 -10.59 2.88
C ARG A 33 -7.95 -10.38 1.86
N PHE A 34 -7.27 -11.45 1.45
CA PHE A 34 -6.29 -11.40 0.36
C PHE A 34 -6.92 -10.94 -0.95
N ARG A 35 -8.18 -11.28 -1.23
CA ARG A 35 -8.93 -10.71 -2.38
C ARG A 35 -9.10 -9.20 -2.29
N VAL A 36 -9.38 -8.66 -1.10
CA VAL A 36 -9.50 -7.21 -0.92
C VAL A 36 -8.13 -6.54 -1.01
N ILE A 37 -7.09 -7.14 -0.42
CA ILE A 37 -5.70 -6.65 -0.54
C ILE A 37 -5.26 -6.63 -2.00
N ARG A 38 -5.60 -7.67 -2.77
CA ARG A 38 -5.38 -7.75 -4.22
C ARG A 38 -6.04 -6.58 -4.95
N ALA A 39 -7.32 -6.31 -4.67
CA ALA A 39 -8.01 -5.17 -5.25
C ALA A 39 -7.32 -3.84 -4.87
N CYS A 40 -6.93 -3.67 -3.59
CA CYS A 40 -6.20 -2.48 -3.13
C CYS A 40 -4.87 -2.31 -3.86
N LEU A 41 -4.11 -3.39 -4.08
CA LEU A 41 -2.84 -3.34 -4.81
C LEU A 41 -3.03 -2.97 -6.28
N ILE A 42 -4.05 -3.52 -6.94
CA ILE A 42 -4.39 -3.16 -8.32
C ILE A 42 -4.76 -1.68 -8.40
N THR A 43 -5.60 -1.19 -7.49
CA THR A 43 -5.98 0.22 -7.42
C THR A 43 -4.79 1.13 -7.12
N LEU A 44 -3.89 0.74 -6.22
CA LEU A 44 -2.66 1.48 -5.92
C LEU A 44 -1.74 1.57 -7.14
N THR A 45 -1.53 0.45 -7.83
CA THR A 45 -0.66 0.40 -8.99
C THR A 45 -1.23 1.21 -10.15
N SER A 46 -2.53 1.08 -10.43
CA SER A 46 -3.17 1.83 -11.51
C SER A 46 -3.25 3.33 -11.21
N SER A 47 -3.60 3.71 -9.98
CA SER A 47 -3.62 5.11 -9.56
C SER A 47 -2.23 5.75 -9.62
N LEU A 48 -1.17 5.03 -9.23
CA LEU A 48 0.20 5.50 -9.37
C LEU A 48 0.58 5.78 -10.82
N LEU A 49 0.27 4.86 -11.74
CA LEU A 49 0.54 5.06 -13.18
C LEU A 49 -0.24 6.25 -13.73
N VAL A 50 -1.53 6.34 -13.41
CA VAL A 50 -2.39 7.46 -13.84
C VAL A 50 -1.90 8.80 -13.27
N LYS A 51 -1.48 8.82 -12.00
CA LYS A 51 -0.92 9.99 -11.31
C LYS A 51 0.36 10.47 -12.02
N LEU A 52 1.30 9.57 -12.29
CA LEU A 52 2.56 9.90 -12.98
C LEU A 52 2.32 10.38 -14.43
N LEU A 53 1.44 9.72 -15.18
CA LEU A 53 1.11 10.12 -16.54
C LEU A 53 0.41 11.48 -16.59
N SER A 54 -0.55 11.72 -15.69
CA SER A 54 -1.25 13.00 -15.60
C SER A 54 -0.29 14.11 -15.22
N PHE A 55 0.60 13.86 -14.25
CA PHE A 55 1.59 14.84 -13.84
C PHE A 55 2.61 15.14 -14.94
N TRP A 56 3.05 14.13 -15.69
CA TRP A 56 3.95 14.34 -16.83
C TRP A 56 3.36 15.27 -17.89
N VAL A 57 2.05 15.14 -18.16
CA VAL A 57 1.33 16.02 -19.08
C VAL A 57 1.18 17.44 -18.52
N LEU A 58 0.95 17.57 -17.20
CA LEU A 58 0.73 18.86 -16.55
C LEU A 58 2.04 19.66 -16.35
N LEU A 59 3.07 19.01 -15.81
CA LEU A 59 4.36 19.61 -15.43
C LEU A 59 5.53 18.66 -15.75
N PRO A 60 5.98 18.58 -17.01
CA PRO A 60 7.06 17.67 -17.39
C PRO A 60 8.39 17.99 -16.71
N SER A 61 8.67 19.27 -16.39
CA SER A 61 9.91 19.70 -15.73
C SER A 61 10.03 19.25 -14.28
N ALA A 62 8.91 18.98 -13.60
CA ALA A 62 8.88 18.55 -12.20
C ALA A 62 8.67 17.03 -12.04
N LEU A 63 8.71 16.27 -13.14
CA LEU A 63 8.43 14.83 -13.10
C LEU A 63 9.38 14.09 -12.15
N ALA A 64 10.65 14.48 -12.09
CA ALA A 64 11.63 13.85 -11.20
C ALA A 64 11.24 13.99 -9.72
N ASP A 65 10.81 15.17 -9.30
CA ASP A 65 10.34 15.44 -7.93
C ASP A 65 9.07 14.62 -7.62
N GLN A 66 8.17 14.52 -8.60
CA GLN A 66 6.96 13.71 -8.45
C GLN A 66 7.25 12.21 -8.35
N VAL A 67 8.22 11.69 -9.11
CA VAL A 67 8.67 10.30 -9.01
C VAL A 67 9.30 10.05 -7.64
N LEU A 68 10.15 10.97 -7.17
CA LEU A 68 10.78 10.89 -5.85
C LEU A 68 9.74 10.88 -4.72
N SER A 69 8.74 11.77 -4.80
CA SER A 69 7.59 11.81 -3.88
C SER A 69 6.77 10.52 -3.93
N SER A 70 6.72 9.85 -5.08
CA SER A 70 5.95 8.62 -5.27
C SER A 70 6.71 7.34 -4.90
N LEU A 71 7.98 7.42 -4.48
CA LEU A 71 8.78 6.25 -4.10
C LEU A 71 8.12 5.41 -3.02
N THR A 72 7.52 6.04 -2.02
CA THR A 72 6.80 5.32 -0.96
C THR A 72 5.69 4.44 -1.52
N SER A 73 4.90 4.95 -2.46
CA SER A 73 3.86 4.19 -3.15
C SER A 73 4.44 3.09 -4.05
N ILE A 74 5.58 3.33 -4.69
CA ILE A 74 6.29 2.31 -5.47
C ILE A 74 6.75 1.16 -4.57
N PHE A 75 7.35 1.46 -3.41
CA PHE A 75 7.77 0.45 -2.44
C PHE A 75 6.58 -0.33 -1.90
N LEU A 76 5.46 0.33 -1.60
CA LEU A 76 4.22 -0.35 -1.23
C LEU A 76 3.78 -1.31 -2.32
N THR A 77 3.75 -0.89 -3.59
CA THR A 77 3.40 -1.77 -4.70
C THR A 77 4.33 -2.99 -4.76
N ILE A 78 5.64 -2.81 -4.59
CA ILE A 78 6.61 -3.93 -4.57
C ILE A 78 6.29 -4.89 -3.43
N ILE A 79 6.13 -4.40 -2.19
CA ILE A 79 5.78 -5.23 -1.03
C ILE A 79 4.47 -5.99 -1.27
N GLY A 80 3.49 -5.34 -1.90
CA GLY A 80 2.21 -5.97 -2.26
C GLY A 80 2.36 -7.10 -3.28
N ILE A 81 3.25 -6.95 -4.27
CA ILE A 81 3.53 -8.01 -5.24
C ILE A 81 4.19 -9.22 -4.54
N PHE A 82 5.11 -8.98 -3.59
CA PHE A 82 5.70 -10.04 -2.77
C PHE A 82 4.67 -10.73 -1.87
N LEU A 83 3.73 -9.96 -1.30
CA LEU A 83 2.62 -10.47 -0.50
C LEU A 83 1.68 -11.37 -1.33
N LEU A 84 1.48 -11.04 -2.60
CA LEU A 84 0.57 -11.74 -3.52
C LEU A 84 1.30 -12.61 -4.56
N LYS A 85 2.52 -13.08 -4.26
CA LYS A 85 3.33 -13.87 -5.19
C LYS A 85 2.62 -15.14 -5.72
N ASP A 86 1.71 -15.71 -4.93
CA ASP A 86 0.97 -16.92 -5.28
C ASP A 86 -0.30 -16.63 -6.11
N ASP A 87 -0.64 -15.36 -6.31
CA ASP A 87 -1.74 -14.95 -7.18
C ASP A 87 -1.30 -14.99 -8.65
N ALA A 88 -2.10 -15.63 -9.50
CA ALA A 88 -1.79 -15.80 -10.92
C ALA A 88 -1.52 -14.48 -11.67
N LEU A 89 -2.10 -13.36 -11.22
CA LEU A 89 -1.89 -12.05 -11.83
C LEU A 89 -0.51 -11.47 -11.47
N PHE A 90 -0.04 -11.70 -10.25
CA PHE A 90 1.19 -11.09 -9.72
C PHE A 90 2.41 -12.00 -9.79
N ALA A 91 2.23 -13.32 -9.93
CA ALA A 91 3.32 -14.28 -10.06
C ALA A 91 4.34 -13.95 -11.18
N PRO A 92 3.95 -13.49 -12.38
CA PRO A 92 4.91 -13.11 -13.42
C PRO A 92 5.72 -11.86 -13.03
N ALA A 93 5.06 -10.87 -12.42
CA ALA A 93 5.70 -9.63 -11.97
C ALA A 93 6.71 -9.92 -10.84
N TYR A 94 6.32 -10.76 -9.88
CA TYR A 94 7.19 -11.27 -8.82
C TYR A 94 8.42 -11.97 -9.41
N THR A 95 8.20 -12.94 -10.32
CA THR A 95 9.29 -13.69 -10.95
C THR A 95 10.26 -12.78 -11.72
N CYS A 96 9.71 -11.78 -12.43
CA CYS A 96 10.51 -10.78 -13.14
C CYS A 96 11.37 -9.95 -12.17
N MET A 97 10.78 -9.44 -11.08
CA MET A 97 11.50 -8.62 -10.11
C MET A 97 12.61 -9.41 -9.40
N VAL A 98 12.30 -10.62 -8.94
CA VAL A 98 13.28 -11.47 -8.27
C VAL A 98 14.42 -11.85 -9.20
N ARG A 99 14.14 -12.17 -10.47
CA ARG A 99 15.20 -12.53 -11.43
C ARG A 99 16.04 -11.34 -11.88
N THR A 100 15.48 -10.13 -11.95
CA THR A 100 16.15 -8.99 -12.58
C THR A 100 16.83 -8.07 -11.56
N PHE A 101 16.15 -7.75 -10.46
CA PHE A 101 16.58 -6.74 -9.51
C PHE A 101 17.00 -7.31 -8.16
N CYS A 102 16.43 -8.46 -7.79
CA CYS A 102 16.47 -8.96 -6.42
C CYS A 102 16.89 -10.44 -6.34
N VAL A 103 17.90 -10.84 -7.12
CA VAL A 103 18.36 -12.24 -7.16
C VAL A 103 18.76 -12.72 -5.75
N SER A 104 19.44 -11.86 -4.98
CA SER A 104 19.82 -12.16 -3.60
C SER A 104 18.67 -12.07 -2.59
N CYS A 105 17.56 -11.41 -2.92
CA CYS A 105 16.42 -11.28 -2.00
C CYS A 105 15.45 -12.45 -2.12
N ALA A 106 15.55 -13.27 -3.18
CA ALA A 106 14.75 -14.48 -3.35
C ALA A 106 14.83 -15.40 -2.11
N ASP A 107 16.03 -15.50 -1.54
CA ASP A 107 16.32 -16.37 -0.40
C ASP A 107 15.94 -15.73 0.94
N GLN A 108 15.90 -14.40 1.04
CA GLN A 108 15.63 -13.67 2.28
C GLN A 108 14.16 -13.29 2.44
N CYS A 109 13.40 -13.24 1.36
CA CYS A 109 11.98 -12.90 1.37
C CYS A 109 11.17 -14.02 0.71
N PRO A 110 10.74 -15.03 1.49
CA PRO A 110 9.93 -16.12 0.96
C PRO A 110 8.57 -15.65 0.40
N GLY A 111 8.17 -14.41 0.70
CA GLY A 111 6.94 -13.78 0.23
C GLY A 111 5.69 -14.32 0.94
N GLY A 112 4.52 -14.01 0.39
CA GLY A 112 3.25 -14.48 0.92
C GLY A 112 2.90 -13.84 2.26
N VAL A 113 2.31 -14.63 3.18
CA VAL A 113 1.78 -14.14 4.47
C VAL A 113 2.87 -13.50 5.35
N THR A 114 4.14 -13.85 5.18
CA THR A 114 5.27 -13.21 5.88
C THR A 114 5.37 -11.70 5.60
N CYS A 115 5.00 -11.25 4.39
CA CYS A 115 4.99 -9.85 4.02
C CYS A 115 3.77 -9.08 4.52
N LEU A 116 2.78 -9.77 5.11
CA LEU A 116 1.50 -9.15 5.51
C LEU A 116 1.70 -8.10 6.61
N CYS A 117 2.59 -8.39 7.56
CA CYS A 117 2.92 -7.48 8.64
C CYS A 117 3.60 -6.20 8.11
N THR A 118 4.62 -6.38 7.26
CA THR A 118 5.30 -5.27 6.58
C THR A 118 4.34 -4.44 5.74
N TRP A 119 3.48 -5.09 4.94
CA TRP A 119 2.43 -4.42 4.17
C TRP A 119 1.52 -3.58 5.06
N PHE A 120 1.01 -4.16 6.16
CA PHE A 120 0.18 -3.45 7.12
C PHE A 120 0.87 -2.19 7.67
N PHE A 121 2.09 -2.32 8.17
CA PHE A 121 2.83 -1.20 8.75
C PHE A 121 3.13 -0.12 7.71
N CYS A 122 3.66 -0.50 6.55
CA CYS A 122 3.97 0.45 5.49
C CYS A 122 2.71 1.15 4.97
N CYS A 123 1.58 0.45 4.79
CA CYS A 123 0.32 1.08 4.38
C CYS A 123 -0.18 2.04 5.46
N THR A 124 -0.10 1.67 6.74
CA THR A 124 -0.55 2.50 7.85
C THR A 124 0.26 3.78 7.96
N ILE A 125 1.59 3.66 7.92
CA ILE A 125 2.50 4.80 7.99
C ILE A 125 2.29 5.73 6.79
N THR A 126 2.20 5.17 5.59
CA THR A 126 1.98 5.97 4.37
C THR A 126 0.62 6.67 4.39
N ALA A 127 -0.45 5.96 4.76
CA ALA A 127 -1.78 6.56 4.89
C ALA A 127 -1.78 7.71 5.91
N PHE A 128 -1.09 7.54 7.03
CA PHE A 128 -0.95 8.57 8.05
C PHE A 128 -0.21 9.81 7.52
N PHE A 129 0.95 9.65 6.89
CA PHE A 129 1.71 10.78 6.30
C PHE A 129 0.96 11.46 5.15
N ASN A 130 0.19 10.71 4.37
CA ASN A 130 -0.63 11.26 3.30
C ASN A 130 -1.86 12.03 3.80
N LEU A 131 -2.34 11.73 5.01
CA LEU A 131 -3.45 12.44 5.65
C LEU A 131 -3.02 13.68 6.44
N LEU A 132 -1.77 13.74 6.90
CA LEU A 132 -1.26 14.92 7.60
C LEU A 132 -1.04 16.07 6.62
N PRO A 133 -1.50 17.31 6.92
CA PRO A 133 -1.42 18.44 6.00
C PRO A 133 -0.02 19.08 5.95
N PHE A 134 1.00 18.28 5.67
CA PHE A 134 2.34 18.79 5.37
C PHE A 134 2.42 19.35 3.96
N ARG A 135 3.36 20.27 3.72
CA ARG A 135 3.52 20.97 2.43
C ARG A 135 3.66 20.03 1.22
N ASP A 136 4.17 18.83 1.44
CA ASP A 136 4.42 17.81 0.40
C ASP A 136 3.51 16.58 0.55
N SER A 137 2.48 16.66 1.40
CA SER A 137 1.52 15.57 1.58
C SER A 137 0.53 15.49 0.41
N ASP A 138 0.08 14.28 0.10
CA ASP A 138 -0.94 14.06 -0.94
C ASP A 138 -2.23 14.86 -0.64
N ILE A 139 -2.65 14.98 0.63
CA ILE A 139 -3.84 15.78 1.00
C ILE A 139 -3.65 17.27 0.71
N PHE A 140 -2.47 17.83 0.99
CA PHE A 140 -2.20 19.24 0.72
C PHE A 140 -2.23 19.51 -0.79
N VAL A 141 -1.64 18.60 -1.57
CA VAL A 141 -1.65 18.65 -3.04
C VAL A 141 -3.10 18.56 -3.56
N ILE A 142 -3.88 17.59 -3.08
CA ILE A 142 -5.31 17.43 -3.44
C ILE A 142 -6.09 18.71 -3.14
N VAL A 143 -5.97 19.26 -1.93
CA VAL A 143 -6.68 20.48 -1.54
C VAL A 143 -6.24 21.67 -2.39
N THR A 144 -4.96 21.75 -2.73
CA THR A 144 -4.42 22.81 -3.60
C THR A 144 -5.01 22.70 -5.00
N PHE A 145 -5.01 21.51 -5.62
CA PHE A 145 -5.61 21.31 -6.93
C PHE A 145 -7.13 21.57 -6.93
N VAL A 146 -7.85 21.13 -5.90
CA VAL A 146 -9.29 21.41 -5.75
C VAL A 146 -9.56 22.91 -5.64
N LYS A 147 -8.76 23.64 -4.84
CA LYS A 147 -8.88 25.10 -4.74
C LYS A 147 -8.67 25.77 -6.10
N ILE A 148 -7.67 25.33 -6.86
CA ILE A 148 -7.39 25.85 -8.20
C ILE A 148 -8.53 25.53 -9.18
N LEU A 149 -9.17 24.36 -9.07
CA LEU A 149 -10.31 23.99 -9.90
C LEU A 149 -11.57 24.81 -9.59
N VAL A 150 -11.80 25.14 -8.33
CA VAL A 150 -12.98 25.92 -7.89
C VAL A 150 -12.79 27.41 -8.11
N ASP A 151 -11.61 27.94 -7.78
CA ASP A 151 -11.26 29.33 -7.94
C ASP A 151 -9.95 29.47 -8.72
N PRO A 152 -10.04 29.63 -10.06
CA PRO A 152 -8.86 29.86 -10.89
C PRO A 152 -8.08 31.12 -10.53
N SER A 153 -8.67 32.06 -9.77
CA SER A 153 -8.00 33.28 -9.31
C SER A 153 -7.18 33.08 -8.03
N ALA A 154 -7.42 32.00 -7.29
CA ALA A 154 -6.67 31.63 -6.08
C ALA A 154 -5.29 31.01 -6.36
N GLN A 155 -4.81 31.07 -7.61
CA GLN A 155 -3.53 30.46 -7.97
C GLN A 155 -2.35 31.22 -7.35
N PRO A 156 -1.39 30.52 -6.72
CA PRO A 156 -0.10 31.11 -6.37
C PRO A 156 0.59 31.58 -7.66
N ASP A 157 1.45 32.61 -7.59
CA ASP A 157 2.24 33.26 -8.68
C ASP A 157 3.06 32.27 -9.55
N LEU A 158 2.36 31.39 -10.25
CA LEU A 158 2.89 30.31 -11.05
C LEU A 158 3.12 30.90 -12.45
N LYS A 159 4.35 31.34 -12.69
CA LYS A 159 4.88 31.94 -13.94
C LYS A 159 4.53 31.20 -15.26
N TRP A 160 3.95 30.01 -15.21
CA TRP A 160 3.58 29.14 -16.33
C TRP A 160 2.13 29.31 -16.80
N TRP A 161 1.44 30.34 -16.28
CA TRP A 161 0.06 30.74 -16.56
C TRP A 161 -0.43 30.71 -18.04
N PRO A 162 0.36 31.07 -19.08
CA PRO A 162 -0.18 31.15 -20.44
C PRO A 162 -0.65 29.80 -21.02
N GLN A 163 -0.17 28.65 -20.50
CA GLN A 163 -0.56 27.31 -20.94
C GLN A 163 -1.71 26.69 -20.12
N VAL A 164 -2.15 27.35 -19.04
CA VAL A 164 -3.08 26.83 -18.02
C VAL A 164 -4.56 26.86 -18.46
N ARG A 165 -4.85 27.38 -19.66
CA ARG A 165 -6.23 27.53 -20.17
C ARG A 165 -6.70 26.43 -21.13
N SER A 166 -5.89 25.40 -21.38
CA SER A 166 -6.31 24.29 -22.24
C SER A 166 -7.24 23.34 -21.47
N VAL A 167 -8.26 22.80 -22.16
CA VAL A 167 -9.16 21.77 -21.60
C VAL A 167 -8.36 20.56 -21.08
N GLN A 168 -7.23 20.26 -21.72
CA GLN A 168 -6.32 19.18 -21.33
C GLN A 168 -5.76 19.38 -19.92
N TRP A 169 -5.44 20.61 -19.53
CA TRP A 169 -4.93 20.92 -18.20
C TRP A 169 -5.96 20.63 -17.11
N TYR A 170 -7.23 21.03 -17.33
CA TYR A 170 -8.32 20.74 -16.40
C TYR A 170 -8.57 19.23 -16.26
N ILE A 171 -8.61 18.50 -17.38
CA ILE A 171 -8.76 17.05 -17.37
C ILE A 171 -7.61 16.40 -16.59
N GLY A 172 -6.36 16.81 -16.86
CA GLY A 172 -5.18 16.32 -16.16
C GLY A 172 -5.27 16.55 -14.64
N CYS A 173 -5.70 17.73 -14.21
CA CYS A 173 -5.86 18.04 -12.78
C CYS A 173 -6.94 17.19 -12.11
N ILE A 174 -8.09 16.98 -12.77
CA ILE A 174 -9.17 16.13 -12.26
C ILE A 174 -8.70 14.67 -12.15
N VAL A 175 -8.06 14.15 -13.19
CA VAL A 175 -7.56 12.77 -13.22
C VAL A 175 -6.45 12.56 -12.17
N PHE A 176 -5.54 13.52 -12.01
CA PHE A 176 -4.50 13.50 -10.98
C PHE A 176 -5.11 13.51 -9.56
N THR A 177 -6.12 14.35 -9.34
CA THR A 177 -6.79 14.46 -8.03
C THR A 177 -7.55 13.17 -7.70
N LEU A 178 -8.34 12.65 -8.63
CA LEU A 178 -9.10 11.41 -8.44
C LEU A 178 -8.19 10.20 -8.21
N SER A 179 -7.09 10.09 -8.97
CA SER A 179 -6.12 9.01 -8.76
C SER A 179 -5.45 9.09 -7.40
N SER A 180 -5.11 10.29 -6.93
CA SER A 180 -4.54 10.49 -5.59
C SER A 180 -5.52 10.10 -4.47
N ILE A 181 -6.81 10.44 -4.62
CA ILE A 181 -7.86 10.02 -3.68
C ILE A 181 -8.01 8.50 -3.66
N LEU A 182 -8.05 7.86 -4.84
CA LEU A 182 -8.17 6.40 -4.94
C LEU A 182 -6.96 5.68 -4.32
N ALA A 183 -5.75 6.20 -4.53
CA ALA A 183 -4.54 5.68 -3.90
C ALA A 183 -4.64 5.73 -2.37
N LEU A 184 -5.08 6.88 -1.82
CA LEU A 184 -5.25 7.07 -0.38
C LEU A 184 -6.29 6.10 0.20
N LEU A 185 -7.45 5.96 -0.45
CA LEU A 185 -8.49 5.01 -0.04
C LEU A 185 -7.97 3.56 -0.06
N ALA A 186 -7.23 3.19 -1.11
CA ALA A 186 -6.62 1.87 -1.22
C ALA A 186 -5.56 1.61 -0.13
N GLN A 187 -4.79 2.63 0.29
CA GLN A 187 -3.85 2.52 1.41
C GLN A 187 -4.56 2.32 2.74
N VAL A 188 -5.61 3.10 3.03
CA VAL A 188 -6.41 2.97 4.26
C VAL A 188 -7.08 1.60 4.32
N MET A 189 -7.69 1.15 3.22
CA MET A 189 -8.30 -0.17 3.13
C MET A 189 -7.26 -1.29 3.24
N GLY A 190 -6.11 -1.14 2.58
CA GLY A 190 -4.99 -2.07 2.66
C GLY A 190 -4.44 -2.20 4.08
N ALA A 191 -4.29 -1.08 4.80
CA ALA A 191 -3.90 -1.06 6.21
C ALA A 191 -4.94 -1.76 7.10
N TYR A 192 -6.23 -1.46 6.92
CA TYR A 192 -7.30 -2.09 7.71
C TYR A 192 -7.36 -3.60 7.50
N GLN A 193 -7.31 -4.06 6.24
CA GLN A 193 -7.32 -5.49 5.92
C GLN A 193 -6.04 -6.20 6.37
N GLY A 194 -4.89 -5.53 6.25
CA GLY A 194 -3.61 -6.00 6.77
C GLY A 194 -3.63 -6.22 8.28
N TYR A 195 -4.08 -5.20 9.04
CA TYR A 195 -4.26 -5.29 10.49
C TYR A 195 -5.14 -6.47 10.88
N LYS A 196 -6.31 -6.56 10.25
CA LYS A 196 -7.25 -7.64 10.49
C LYS A 196 -6.58 -8.99 10.19
N GLY A 197 -5.89 -9.11 9.05
CA GLY A 197 -5.19 -10.33 8.64
C GLY A 197 -4.15 -10.79 9.67
N VAL A 198 -3.34 -9.87 10.19
CA VAL A 198 -2.38 -10.14 11.28
C VAL A 198 -3.10 -10.62 12.54
N GLN A 199 -4.21 -9.97 12.91
CA GLN A 199 -5.02 -10.37 14.07
C GLN A 199 -5.54 -11.82 13.94
N GLN A 200 -6.08 -12.19 12.79
CA GLN A 200 -6.55 -13.57 12.56
C GLN A 200 -5.40 -14.58 12.60
N HIS A 201 -4.27 -14.22 12.00
CA HIS A 201 -3.10 -15.07 12.01
C HIS A 201 -2.59 -15.36 13.43
N SER A 202 -2.54 -14.35 14.30
CA SER A 202 -2.13 -14.53 15.69
C SER A 202 -3.07 -15.45 16.48
N VAL A 203 -4.37 -15.41 16.20
CA VAL A 203 -5.35 -16.27 16.87
C VAL A 203 -5.18 -17.72 16.43
N MET A 204 -4.95 -17.97 15.13
CA MET A 204 -4.72 -19.32 14.61
C MET A 204 -3.45 -19.95 15.19
N GLY A 205 -2.36 -19.20 15.28
CA GLY A 205 -1.12 -19.68 15.90
C GLY A 205 -1.33 -20.09 17.36
N ALA A 206 -2.07 -19.28 18.13
CA ALA A 206 -2.38 -19.61 19.52
C ALA A 206 -3.26 -20.87 19.67
N MET A 207 -4.16 -21.15 18.72
CA MET A 207 -4.98 -22.36 18.74
C MET A 207 -4.15 -23.62 18.43
N GLU A 208 -3.24 -23.55 17.47
CA GLU A 208 -2.34 -24.66 17.12
C GLU A 208 -1.40 -25.03 18.28
N ASP A 209 -0.91 -24.02 19.01
CA ASP A 209 -0.08 -24.25 20.19
C ASP A 209 -0.85 -24.95 21.32
N ILE A 210 -2.14 -24.62 21.50
CA ILE A 210 -3.00 -25.31 22.47
C ILE A 210 -3.23 -26.78 22.05
N GLU A 211 -3.53 -27.03 20.78
CA GLU A 211 -3.74 -28.38 20.25
C GLU A 211 -2.49 -29.26 20.39
N ARG A 212 -1.29 -28.68 20.19
CA ARG A 212 -0.02 -29.40 20.40
C ARG A 212 0.23 -29.76 21.87
N LEU A 213 -0.26 -28.96 22.81
CA LEU A 213 -0.12 -29.24 24.25
C LEU A 213 -1.10 -30.31 24.74
N ASP A 214 -2.26 -30.43 24.10
CA ASP A 214 -3.30 -31.41 24.46
C ASP A 214 -3.13 -32.79 23.77
N GLY A 215 -2.20 -32.91 22.82
CA GLY A 215 -1.92 -34.17 22.11
C GLY A 215 -1.39 -35.27 23.04
N PRO A 216 -1.75 -36.56 22.81
CA PRO A 216 -1.30 -37.68 23.64
C PRO A 216 0.23 -37.82 23.55
N GLY A 217 0.92 -37.43 24.63
CA GLY A 217 2.36 -37.62 24.82
C GLY A 217 2.76 -39.06 25.12
#